data_AF-A0A2U3HCP2-F1
#
_entry.id   AF-A0A2U3HCP2-F1
#
_cell.length_a   1.000
_cell.length_b   1.000
_cell.length_c   1.000
_cell.angle_alpha   90.00
_cell.angle_beta   90.00
_cell.angle_gamma   90.00
#
_symmetry.space_group_name_H-M   'P 1'
#
loop_
_entity.id
_entity.type
_entity.pdbx_description
1 polymer ?
#
loop_
_entity_poly.entity_id
_entity_poly.type
_entity_poly.pdbx_seq_one_letter_code
_entity_poly.pdbx_strand_id
1 'polypeptide(L)'
;MDIAALIIWVVTALGGFYLLGTWVRHGGVRQQQAGTSRLPAPVIFGHFALATIGLVVWIIYVMADKTALAWTAFGLLLPVALLGFVMLARWIPVHRGRATAGTAPADTTAYEAEGAVPAERHFPLTVVLAHGLFAVTTLVLVLLTSLGIGGS
;
A
#
# COMPACT_ATOMS: atom_id res chain seq x y z
N MET A 1 17.33 1.85 16.52
CA MET A 1 16.28 2.43 15.62
C MET A 1 15.50 1.37 14.83
N ASP A 2 16.16 0.28 14.47
CA ASP A 2 15.63 -1.06 14.20
C ASP A 2 14.22 -1.42 14.74
N ILE A 3 13.98 -1.36 16.04
CA ILE A 3 12.68 -1.74 16.65
C ILE A 3 11.58 -0.75 16.24
N ALA A 4 11.89 0.54 16.21
CA ALA A 4 10.94 1.56 15.76
C ALA A 4 10.59 1.36 14.27
N ALA A 5 11.60 1.05 13.45
CA ALA A 5 11.40 0.70 12.03
C ALA A 5 10.51 -0.54 11.89
N LEU A 6 10.71 -1.56 12.72
CA LEU A 6 9.90 -2.78 12.74
C LEU A 6 8.43 -2.48 13.11
N ILE A 7 8.19 -1.75 14.21
CA ILE A 7 6.84 -1.40 14.67
C ILE A 7 6.11 -0.61 13.58
N ILE A 8 6.75 0.43 13.02
CA ILE A 8 6.09 1.24 11.99
C ILE A 8 5.83 0.42 10.73
N TRP A 9 6.74 -0.47 10.33
CA TRP A 9 6.55 -1.33 9.17
C TRP A 9 5.38 -2.29 9.38
N VAL A 10 5.25 -2.90 10.57
CA VAL A 10 4.08 -3.74 10.90
C VAL A 10 2.78 -2.94 10.79
N VAL A 11 2.73 -1.72 11.33
CA VAL A 11 1.54 -0.85 11.21
C VAL A 11 1.25 -0.51 9.75
N THR A 12 2.26 -0.18 8.96
CA THR A 12 2.13 0.05 7.51
C THR A 12 1.57 -1.18 6.81
N ALA A 13 2.07 -2.38 7.13
CA ALA A 13 1.64 -3.65 6.54
C ALA A 13 0.17 -3.95 6.87
N LEU A 14 -0.27 -3.69 8.09
CA LEU A 14 -1.67 -3.82 8.50
C LEU A 14 -2.59 -2.85 7.72
N GLY A 15 -2.15 -1.60 7.53
CA GLY A 15 -2.87 -0.64 6.68
C GLY A 15 -2.98 -1.12 5.23
N GLY A 16 -1.90 -1.66 4.67
CA GLY A 16 -1.88 -2.23 3.32
C GLY A 16 -2.79 -3.46 3.19
N PHE A 17 -2.79 -4.34 4.20
CA PHE A 17 -3.67 -5.51 4.26
C PHE A 17 -5.14 -5.11 4.33
N TYR A 18 -5.50 -4.09 5.10
CA TYR A 18 -6.86 -3.56 5.16
C TYR A 18 -7.33 -3.03 3.79
N LEU A 19 -6.47 -2.28 3.08
CA LEU A 19 -6.77 -1.79 1.73
C LEU A 19 -6.93 -2.94 0.73
N LEU A 20 -6.05 -3.94 0.78
CA LEU A 20 -6.16 -5.15 -0.03
C LEU A 20 -7.47 -5.89 0.23
N GLY A 21 -7.81 -6.11 1.51
CA GLY A 21 -9.05 -6.75 1.91
C GLY A 21 -10.28 -5.98 1.41
N THR A 22 -10.24 -4.64 1.49
CA THR A 22 -11.30 -3.78 0.94
C THR A 22 -11.44 -3.95 -0.57
N TRP A 23 -10.32 -3.96 -1.30
CA TRP A 23 -10.32 -4.13 -2.76
C TRP A 23 -10.87 -5.51 -3.18
N VAL A 24 -10.46 -6.57 -2.50
CA VAL A 24 -10.95 -7.95 -2.77
C VAL A 24 -12.44 -8.08 -2.43
N ARG A 25 -12.89 -7.55 -1.29
CA ARG A 25 -14.30 -7.60 -0.87
C ARG A 25 -15.24 -6.91 -1.84
N HIS A 26 -14.80 -5.82 -2.48
CA HIS A 26 -15.58 -5.11 -3.50
C HIS A 26 -15.34 -5.66 -4.92
N GLY A 27 -14.74 -6.84 -5.05
CA GLY A 27 -14.64 -7.55 -6.32
C GLY A 27 -13.57 -7.02 -7.27
N GLY A 28 -12.53 -6.35 -6.76
CA GLY A 28 -11.48 -5.75 -7.59
C GLY A 28 -10.82 -6.69 -8.60
N VAL A 29 -10.64 -7.98 -8.25
CA VAL A 29 -10.11 -9.02 -9.17
C VAL A 29 -11.05 -9.23 -10.37
N ARG A 30 -12.36 -9.35 -10.12
CA ARG A 30 -13.39 -9.52 -11.16
C ARG A 30 -13.52 -8.26 -12.01
N GLN A 31 -13.45 -7.08 -11.39
CA GLN A 31 -13.50 -5.80 -12.08
C GLN A 31 -12.26 -5.52 -12.94
N GLN A 32 -11.09 -6.07 -12.59
CA GLN A 32 -9.89 -5.96 -13.41
C GLN A 32 -10.00 -6.80 -14.70
N GLN A 33 -10.72 -7.92 -14.67
CA GLN A 33 -11.03 -8.72 -15.86
C GLN A 33 -12.03 -8.02 -16.77
N ALA A 34 -12.97 -7.25 -16.19
CA ALA A 34 -13.97 -6.47 -16.91
C ALA A 34 -13.49 -5.07 -17.37
N GLY A 35 -12.27 -4.67 -17.04
CA GLY A 35 -11.69 -3.36 -17.41
C GLY A 35 -12.16 -2.17 -16.56
N THR A 36 -12.91 -2.40 -15.48
CA THR A 36 -13.47 -1.35 -14.60
C THR A 36 -12.46 -0.88 -13.54
N SER A 37 -11.58 -1.77 -13.05
CA SER A 37 -10.52 -1.43 -12.08
C SER A 37 -9.30 -0.81 -12.77
N ARG A 38 -8.78 0.30 -12.24
CA ARG A 38 -7.54 0.94 -12.72
C ARG A 38 -6.29 0.41 -12.04
N LEU A 39 -6.46 -0.37 -10.97
CA LEU A 39 -5.37 -1.02 -10.25
C LEU A 39 -5.14 -2.44 -10.79
N PRO A 40 -3.96 -2.73 -11.38
CA PRO A 40 -3.64 -4.07 -11.86
C PRO A 40 -3.45 -5.02 -10.67
N ALA A 41 -4.13 -6.17 -10.68
CA ALA A 41 -3.99 -7.17 -9.63
C ALA A 41 -2.53 -7.63 -9.43
N PRO A 42 -1.73 -7.88 -10.51
CA PRO A 42 -0.33 -8.29 -10.34
C PRO A 42 0.52 -7.25 -9.60
N VAL A 43 0.23 -5.96 -9.77
CA VAL A 43 0.95 -4.86 -9.09
C VAL A 43 0.59 -4.83 -7.61
N ILE A 44 -0.69 -4.98 -7.26
CA ILE A 44 -1.15 -5.01 -5.86
C ILE A 44 -0.55 -6.21 -5.13
N PHE A 45 -0.69 -7.41 -5.69
CA PHE A 45 -0.17 -8.63 -5.09
C PHE A 45 1.36 -8.62 -5.03
N GLY A 46 2.03 -8.13 -6.08
CA GLY A 46 3.48 -7.98 -6.11
C GLY A 46 3.99 -7.02 -5.04
N HIS A 47 3.35 -5.86 -4.87
CA HIS A 47 3.67 -4.91 -3.80
C HIS A 47 3.51 -5.55 -2.42
N PHE A 48 2.38 -6.22 -2.16
CA PHE A 48 2.10 -6.85 -0.87
C PHE A 48 3.09 -8.00 -0.57
N ALA A 49 3.38 -8.84 -1.57
CA ALA A 49 4.33 -9.94 -1.44
C ALA A 49 5.75 -9.42 -1.16
N LEU A 50 6.23 -8.44 -1.94
CA LEU A 50 7.54 -7.83 -1.71
C LEU A 50 7.63 -7.14 -0.35
N ALA A 51 6.58 -6.44 0.08
CA ALA A 51 6.53 -5.80 1.39
C ALA A 51 6.61 -6.83 2.53
N THR A 52 5.94 -7.97 2.36
CA THR A 52 5.97 -9.07 3.33
C THR A 52 7.34 -9.75 3.38
N ILE A 53 7.94 -10.03 2.23
CA ILE A 53 9.30 -10.60 2.14
C ILE A 53 10.31 -9.64 2.77
N GLY A 54 10.23 -8.34 2.45
CA GLY A 54 11.09 -7.32 3.05
C GLY A 54 10.94 -7.26 4.58
N LEU A 55 9.72 -7.35 5.09
CA LEU A 55 9.45 -7.36 6.53
C LEU A 55 10.06 -8.60 7.21
N VAL A 56 9.96 -9.78 6.59
CA VAL A 56 10.60 -11.00 7.09
C VAL A 56 12.12 -10.84 7.12
N VAL A 57 12.74 -10.30 6.06
CA VAL A 57 14.18 -10.02 6.02
C VAL A 57 14.58 -9.04 7.12
N TRP A 58 13.76 -8.01 7.38
CA TRP A 58 13.99 -7.05 8.47
C TRP A 58 13.91 -7.69 9.85
N ILE A 59 12.94 -8.58 10.08
CA ILE A 59 12.84 -9.33 11.34
C ILE A 59 14.09 -10.19 11.55
N ILE A 60 14.57 -10.87 10.50
CA ILE A 60 15.81 -11.66 10.59
C ILE A 60 17.01 -10.75 10.86
N TYR A 61 17.06 -9.55 10.25
CA TYR A 61 18.07 -8.55 10.58
C TYR A 61 18.06 -8.19 12.07
N VAL A 62 16.90 -7.86 12.64
CA VAL A 62 16.79 -7.52 14.09
C VAL A 62 17.30 -8.66 14.98
N MET A 63 17.14 -9.92 14.56
CA MET A 63 17.59 -11.08 15.34
C MET A 63 19.07 -11.42 15.14
N ALA A 64 19.60 -11.22 13.94
CA ALA A 64 20.95 -11.67 13.54
C ALA A 64 22.00 -10.54 13.47
N ASP A 65 21.55 -9.30 13.52
CA ASP A 65 22.33 -8.05 13.44
C ASP A 65 23.37 -8.01 12.29
N LYS A 66 22.99 -8.57 11.13
CA LYS A 66 23.86 -8.56 9.94
C LYS A 66 23.56 -7.35 9.07
N THR A 67 24.54 -6.47 8.90
CA THR A 67 24.45 -5.29 8.03
C THR A 67 23.99 -5.62 6.60
N ALA A 68 24.41 -6.77 6.07
CA ALA A 68 23.96 -7.24 4.75
C ALA A 68 22.43 -7.44 4.67
N LEU A 69 21.77 -7.89 5.75
CA LEU A 69 20.32 -8.07 5.79
C LEU A 69 19.60 -6.71 5.84
N ALA A 70 20.14 -5.72 6.56
CA ALA A 70 19.59 -4.36 6.58
C ALA A 70 19.58 -3.74 5.18
N TRP A 71 20.71 -3.81 4.45
CA TRP A 71 20.80 -3.36 3.06
C TRP A 71 19.89 -4.15 2.12
N THR A 72 19.73 -5.46 2.35
CA THR A 72 18.80 -6.28 1.55
C THR A 72 17.36 -5.84 1.75
N ALA A 73 16.93 -5.65 3.00
CA ALA A 73 15.59 -5.15 3.32
C ALA A 73 15.35 -3.75 2.75
N PHE A 74 16.34 -2.85 2.84
CA PHE A 74 16.28 -1.53 2.21
C PHE A 74 16.13 -1.63 0.69
N GLY A 75 16.95 -2.46 0.04
CA GLY A 75 16.89 -2.72 -1.39
C GLY A 75 15.53 -3.26 -1.84
N LEU A 76 14.89 -4.11 -1.02
CA LEU A 76 13.52 -4.60 -1.26
C LEU A 76 12.45 -3.52 -1.03
N LEU A 77 12.66 -2.60 -0.08
CA LEU A 77 11.71 -1.51 0.17
C LEU A 77 11.63 -0.50 -0.98
N LEU A 78 12.69 -0.32 -1.77
CA LEU A 78 12.68 0.57 -2.93
C LEU A 78 11.63 0.19 -4.00
N PRO A 79 11.61 -1.04 -4.56
CA PRO A 79 10.57 -1.45 -5.49
C PRO A 79 9.18 -1.49 -4.83
N VAL A 80 9.08 -1.84 -3.53
CA VAL A 80 7.83 -1.77 -2.78
C VAL A 80 7.28 -0.34 -2.80
N ALA A 81 8.10 0.65 -2.46
CA ALA A 81 7.72 2.06 -2.44
C ALA A 81 7.33 2.53 -3.85
N LEU A 82 8.13 2.19 -4.87
CA LEU A 82 7.84 2.54 -6.27
C LEU A 82 6.46 2.01 -6.71
N LEU A 83 6.18 0.72 -6.46
CA LEU A 83 4.88 0.13 -6.79
C LEU A 83 3.75 0.80 -6.00
N GLY A 84 3.99 1.15 -4.72
CA GLY A 84 3.06 1.92 -3.89
C GLY A 84 2.70 3.28 -4.51
N PHE A 85 3.70 4.04 -4.95
CA PHE A 85 3.50 5.33 -5.62
C PHE A 85 2.76 5.18 -6.95
N VAL A 86 3.07 4.15 -7.74
CA VAL A 86 2.34 3.87 -8.99
C VAL A 86 0.86 3.59 -8.72
N MET A 87 0.54 2.81 -7.70
CA MET A 87 -0.85 2.57 -7.29
C MET A 87 -1.53 3.85 -6.80
N LEU A 88 -0.86 4.66 -5.98
CA LEU A 88 -1.36 5.95 -5.50
C LEU A 88 -1.66 6.91 -6.67
N ALA A 89 -0.74 7.02 -7.63
CA ALA A 89 -0.91 7.87 -8.82
C ALA A 89 -2.12 7.45 -9.66
N ARG A 90 -2.37 6.14 -9.78
CA ARG A 90 -3.54 5.59 -10.48
C ARG A 90 -4.84 5.78 -9.69
N TRP A 91 -4.76 5.86 -8.37
CA TRP A 91 -5.92 6.06 -7.48
C TRP A 91 -6.41 7.52 -7.41
N ILE A 92 -5.50 8.51 -7.49
CA ILE A 92 -5.85 9.94 -7.36
C ILE A 92 -7.00 10.39 -8.29
N PRO A 93 -7.00 10.06 -9.61
CA PRO A 93 -8.10 10.43 -10.50
C PRO A 93 -9.44 9.81 -10.09
N VAL A 94 -9.41 8.58 -9.56
CA VAL A 94 -10.60 7.84 -9.12
C VAL A 94 -11.21 8.48 -7.88
N HIS A 95 -10.38 8.93 -6.94
CA HIS A 95 -10.81 9.68 -5.76
C HIS A 95 -11.37 11.06 -6.12
N ARG A 96 -10.70 11.79 -7.02
CA ARG A 96 -11.15 13.12 -7.49
C ARG A 96 -12.51 13.06 -8.20
N GLY A 97 -12.74 12.03 -9.02
CA GLY A 97 -14.03 11.82 -9.69
C GLY A 97 -15.19 11.53 -8.72
N ARG A 98 -14.93 10.98 -7.54
CA ARG A 98 -15.93 10.81 -6.47
C ARG A 98 -16.35 12.16 -5.87
N ALA A 99 -15.39 13.05 -5.63
CA ALA A 99 -15.66 14.37 -5.05
C ALA A 99 -16.57 15.23 -5.94
N THR A 100 -16.45 15.09 -7.27
CA THR A 100 -17.31 15.80 -8.24
C THR A 100 -18.69 15.17 -8.44
N ALA A 101 -18.82 13.85 -8.29
CA ALA A 101 -20.09 13.14 -8.46
C ALA A 101 -21.05 13.30 -7.26
N GLY A 102 -20.53 13.55 -6.06
CA GLY A 102 -21.34 13.81 -4.85
C GLY A 102 -22.15 15.11 -4.89
N THR A 103 -21.99 15.94 -5.93
CA THR A 103 -22.69 17.21 -6.13
C THR A 103 -23.81 17.15 -7.18
N ALA A 104 -24.02 16.02 -7.87
CA ALA A 104 -25.08 15.86 -8.87
C ALA A 104 -26.38 15.31 -8.23
N PRO A 105 -27.58 15.78 -8.64
CA PRO A 105 -28.85 15.24 -8.15
C PRO A 105 -28.98 13.75 -8.48
N ALA A 106 -29.49 12.97 -7.53
CA ALA A 106 -29.64 11.53 -7.61
C ALA A 106 -30.80 11.12 -8.52
N ASP A 107 -30.63 11.25 -9.84
CA ASP A 107 -31.49 10.59 -10.83
C ASP A 107 -30.62 9.69 -11.70
N THR A 108 -30.60 8.39 -11.38
CA THR A 108 -30.56 7.23 -12.30
C THR A 108 -30.29 5.93 -11.52
N THR A 109 -31.29 5.04 -11.54
CA THR A 109 -31.19 3.57 -11.47
C THR A 109 -30.03 2.98 -10.64
N ALA A 110 -30.20 2.96 -9.31
CA ALA A 110 -29.24 2.44 -8.34
C ALA A 110 -28.83 0.95 -8.53
N TYR A 111 -29.53 0.18 -9.37
CA TYR A 111 -29.31 -1.27 -9.52
C TYR A 111 -28.23 -1.66 -10.55
N GLU A 112 -27.90 -0.80 -11.53
CA GLU A 112 -26.84 -1.08 -12.54
C GLU A 112 -25.46 -0.53 -12.12
N ALA A 113 -25.42 0.37 -11.14
CA ALA A 113 -24.22 1.11 -10.76
C ALA A 113 -23.21 0.31 -9.93
N GLU A 114 -23.65 -0.71 -9.18
CA GLU A 114 -22.80 -1.37 -8.17
C GLU A 114 -21.67 -2.22 -8.79
N GLY A 115 -21.86 -2.71 -10.03
CA GLY A 115 -20.80 -3.33 -10.84
C GLY A 115 -19.93 -2.32 -11.60
N ALA A 116 -20.41 -1.09 -11.79
CA ALA A 116 -19.74 -0.02 -12.53
C ALA A 116 -18.83 0.86 -11.65
N VAL A 117 -18.97 0.80 -10.33
CA VAL A 117 -18.12 1.53 -9.38
C VAL A 117 -16.80 0.76 -9.15
N PRO A 118 -15.63 1.34 -9.49
CA PRO A 118 -14.34 0.71 -9.24
C PRO A 118 -14.13 0.45 -7.74
N ALA A 119 -13.64 -0.75 -7.40
CA ALA A 119 -13.43 -1.22 -6.03
C ALA A 119 -12.56 -0.24 -5.21
N GLU A 120 -11.55 0.35 -5.84
CA GLU A 120 -10.65 1.32 -5.23
C GLU A 120 -11.31 2.66 -4.84
N ARG A 121 -12.56 2.94 -5.26
CA ARG A 121 -13.35 4.08 -4.72
C ARG A 121 -13.74 3.89 -3.25
N HIS A 122 -13.71 2.67 -2.75
CA HIS A 122 -14.07 2.35 -1.37
C HIS A 122 -12.88 2.49 -0.41
N PHE A 123 -11.71 2.88 -0.90
CA PHE A 123 -10.56 3.14 -0.04
C PHE A 123 -10.79 4.40 0.81
N PRO A 124 -10.74 4.29 2.15
CA PRO A 124 -10.83 5.45 3.02
C PRO A 124 -9.55 6.30 2.89
N LEU A 125 -9.73 7.58 2.57
CA LEU A 125 -8.63 8.54 2.35
C LEU A 125 -7.63 8.55 3.53
N THR A 126 -8.13 8.57 4.76
CA THR A 126 -7.30 8.58 5.96
C THR A 126 -6.36 7.38 6.02
N VAL A 127 -6.82 6.19 5.64
CA VAL A 127 -5.99 4.98 5.65
C VAL A 127 -4.97 5.01 4.52
N VAL A 128 -5.33 5.49 3.33
CA VAL A 128 -4.39 5.66 2.22
C VAL A 128 -3.26 6.63 2.58
N LEU A 129 -3.60 7.78 3.18
CA LEU A 129 -2.62 8.77 3.63
C LEU A 129 -1.75 8.24 4.77
N ALA A 130 -2.35 7.60 5.78
CA ALA A 130 -1.60 7.01 6.90
C ALA A 130 -0.65 5.91 6.42
N HIS A 131 -1.12 5.01 5.56
CA HIS A 131 -0.29 3.97 4.97
C HIS A 131 0.89 4.55 4.17
N GLY A 132 0.64 5.55 3.32
CA GLY A 132 1.68 6.22 2.54
C GLY A 132 2.71 6.95 3.42
N LEU A 133 2.25 7.67 4.44
CA LEU A 133 3.12 8.36 5.39
C LEU A 133 4.00 7.36 6.15
N PHE A 134 3.39 6.33 6.73
CA PHE A 134 4.13 5.30 7.46
C PHE A 134 5.10 4.53 6.56
N ALA A 135 4.75 4.28 5.29
CA ALA A 135 5.68 3.68 4.33
C ALA A 135 6.92 4.55 4.08
N VAL A 136 6.76 5.87 3.93
CA VAL A 136 7.89 6.81 3.80
C VAL A 136 8.72 6.83 5.08
N THR A 137 8.07 6.87 6.25
CA THR A 137 8.77 6.78 7.54
C THR A 137 9.55 5.48 7.68
N THR A 138 8.97 4.33 7.32
CA THR A 138 9.66 3.03 7.30
C THR A 138 10.90 3.09 6.43
N LEU A 139 10.80 3.63 5.21
CA LEU A 139 11.93 3.74 4.28
C LEU A 139 13.07 4.57 4.88
N VAL A 140 12.74 5.72 5.50
CA VAL A 140 13.74 6.58 6.14
C VAL A 140 14.37 5.89 7.34
N LEU A 141 13.59 5.27 8.22
CA LEU A 141 14.13 4.58 9.41
C LEU A 141 15.04 3.40 9.03
N VAL A 142 14.64 2.61 8.02
CA VAL A 142 15.44 1.49 7.51
C VAL A 142 16.74 1.99 6.86
N LEU A 143 16.70 3.11 6.13
CA LEU A 143 17.90 3.74 5.56
C LEU A 143 18.86 4.22 6.67
N LEU A 144 18.35 4.97 7.64
CA LEU A 144 19.16 5.46 8.77
C LEU A 144 19.81 4.31 9.53
N THR A 145 19.04 3.26 9.81
CA THR A 145 19.55 2.06 10.47
C THR A 145 20.62 1.35 9.62
N SER A 146 20.42 1.23 8.30
CA SER A 146 21.40 0.64 7.38
C SER A 146 22.71 1.44 7.30
N LEU A 147 22.64 2.75 7.55
CA LEU A 147 23.80 3.65 7.62
C LEU A 147 24.47 3.64 9.01
N GLY A 148 23.97 2.85 9.98
CA GLY A 148 24.47 2.82 11.35
C GLY A 148 24.09 4.05 12.17
N ILE A 149 23.12 4.85 11.71
CA ILE A 149 22.66 6.06 12.41
C ILE A 149 21.58 5.67 13.41
N GLY A 150 21.76 6.08 14.67
CA GLY A 150 20.79 5.86 15.75
C GLY A 150 20.87 4.47 16.37
N GLY A 151 22.11 4.04 16.67
CA GLY A 151 22.59 2.94 17.52
C GLY A 151 21.58 1.91 18.06
N SER A 152 22.01 0.65 18.03
CA SER A 152 21.36 -0.49 18.70
C SER A 152 21.21 -0.25 20.20
#